data_AF-A0A972KDK1-F1
#
_entry.id   AF-A0A972KDK1-F1
#
_cell.length_a   1.000
_cell.length_b   1.000
_cell.length_c   1.000
_cell.angle_alpha   90.00
_cell.angle_beta   90.00
_cell.angle_gamma   90.00
#
_symmetry.space_group_name_H-M   'P 1'
#
loop_
_entity.id
_entity.type
_entity.pdbx_description
1 polymer ?
#
loop_
_entity_poly.entity_id
_entity_poly.type
_entity_poly.pdbx_seq_one_letter_code
_entity_poly.pdbx_strand_id
1 'polypeptide(L)'
;MNQEFREYLRSLDMAEPLIDRVETIHDRYLALVPLEFDRIFVTDFITSEGDRRYENLWFFQGDLAFEAHDFVVEDEIDGGEFPYIEIWTVSSVDYDFVEATDDSRLSVDFVSGPISGAMKASGSNCDALRYLISDWIVPRVGRVAAPTIEDSTK
;
A
#
# COMPACT_ATOMS: atom_id res chain seq x y z
N MET A 1 15.46 1.00 7.89
CA MET A 1 13.99 1.03 8.15
C MET A 1 13.67 1.26 9.64
N ASN A 2 12.53 1.87 10.01
CA ASN A 2 12.17 2.07 11.42
C ASN A 2 11.65 0.77 12.11
N GLN A 3 11.57 0.77 13.43
CA GLN A 3 11.20 -0.41 14.23
C GLN A 3 9.72 -0.79 14.08
N GLU A 4 8.83 0.19 13.96
CA GLU A 4 7.38 -0.03 13.80
C GLU A 4 7.08 -0.80 12.50
N PHE A 5 7.79 -0.49 11.42
CA PHE A 5 7.68 -1.20 10.15
C PHE A 5 8.13 -2.66 10.28
N ARG A 6 9.23 -2.94 11.00
CA ARG A 6 9.66 -4.33 11.27
C ARG A 6 8.62 -5.09 12.09
N GLU A 7 8.01 -4.45 13.07
CA GLU A 7 6.97 -5.06 13.91
C GLU A 7 5.72 -5.39 13.10
N TYR A 8 5.29 -4.49 12.22
CA TYR A 8 4.23 -4.75 11.26
C TYR A 8 4.56 -5.98 10.39
N LEU A 9 5.73 -6.03 9.75
CA LEU A 9 6.11 -7.16 8.89
C LEU A 9 6.15 -8.48 9.66
N ARG A 10 6.64 -8.48 10.90
CA ARG A 10 6.62 -9.67 11.77
C ARG A 10 5.21 -10.09 12.16
N SER A 11 4.28 -9.15 12.32
CA SER A 11 2.87 -9.46 12.59
C SER A 11 2.16 -10.16 11.42
N LEU A 12 2.76 -10.11 10.23
CA LEU A 12 2.30 -10.85 9.05
C LEU A 12 2.91 -12.25 8.94
N ASP A 13 3.68 -12.69 9.94
CA ASP A 13 4.51 -13.92 9.89
C ASP A 13 5.56 -13.89 8.76
N MET A 14 6.07 -12.70 8.42
CA MET A 14 7.12 -12.55 7.43
C MET A 14 8.46 -13.05 7.97
N ALA A 15 9.13 -13.93 7.24
CA ALA A 15 10.45 -14.44 7.61
C ALA A 15 11.53 -13.33 7.52
N GLU A 16 12.52 -13.37 8.42
CA GLU A 16 13.55 -12.31 8.51
C GLU A 16 14.30 -12.04 7.19
N PRO A 17 14.65 -13.04 6.34
CA PRO A 17 15.26 -12.75 5.04
C PRO A 17 14.40 -11.87 4.12
N LEU A 18 13.07 -11.97 4.23
CA LEU A 18 12.16 -11.13 3.46
C LEU A 18 12.01 -9.75 4.10
N ILE A 19 12.05 -9.65 5.43
CA ILE A 19 12.11 -8.36 6.15
C ILE A 19 13.39 -7.59 5.78
N ASP A 20 14.54 -8.26 5.72
CA ASP A 20 15.81 -7.66 5.28
C ASP A 20 15.74 -7.18 3.83
N ARG A 21 14.98 -7.90 2.99
CA ARG A 21 14.70 -7.46 1.62
C ARG A 21 13.82 -6.20 1.59
N VAL A 22 12.77 -6.13 2.42
CA VAL A 22 11.96 -4.91 2.57
C VAL A 22 12.83 -3.73 3.02
N GLU A 23 13.76 -3.95 3.97
CA GLU A 23 14.71 -2.92 4.39
C GLU A 23 15.65 -2.47 3.25
N THR A 24 16.12 -3.41 2.43
CA THR A 24 16.94 -3.09 1.25
C THR A 24 16.17 -2.23 0.24
N ILE A 25 14.88 -2.53 0.01
CA ILE A 25 14.01 -1.76 -0.89
C ILE A 25 13.75 -0.37 -0.31
N HIS A 26 13.43 -0.29 0.98
CA HIS A 26 13.29 0.97 1.70
C HIS A 26 14.52 1.87 1.52
N ASP A 27 15.73 1.32 1.75
CA ASP A 27 16.97 2.10 1.64
C ASP A 27 17.26 2.54 0.20
N ARG A 28 16.82 1.77 -0.81
CA ARG A 28 16.89 2.18 -2.22
C ARG A 28 15.95 3.34 -2.54
N TYR A 29 14.71 3.32 -2.03
CA TYR A 29 13.83 4.48 -2.17
C TYR A 29 14.43 5.72 -1.52
N LEU A 30 15.00 5.61 -0.32
CA LEU A 30 15.66 6.74 0.35
C LEU A 30 16.86 7.29 -0.43
N ALA A 31 17.56 6.43 -1.17
CA ALA A 31 18.66 6.85 -2.04
C ALA A 31 18.19 7.62 -3.29
N LEU A 32 16.95 7.39 -3.75
CA LEU A 32 16.36 8.05 -4.92
C LEU A 32 15.56 9.30 -4.53
N VAL A 33 14.80 9.22 -3.44
CA VAL A 33 13.91 10.27 -2.95
C VAL A 33 14.16 10.42 -1.44
N PRO A 34 14.83 11.52 -0.99
CA PRO A 34 15.22 11.70 0.40
C PRO A 34 14.04 12.18 1.25
N LEU A 35 13.06 11.31 1.45
CA LEU A 35 11.88 11.52 2.29
C LEU A 35 11.86 10.54 3.46
N GLU A 36 10.96 10.75 4.42
CA GLU A 36 10.73 9.80 5.51
C GLU A 36 9.33 9.21 5.35
N PHE A 37 9.26 7.91 5.12
CA PHE A 37 7.97 7.21 5.01
C PHE A 37 7.30 7.13 6.37
N ASP A 38 6.02 7.48 6.44
CA ASP A 38 5.20 7.41 7.65
C ASP A 38 4.43 6.09 7.77
N ARG A 39 4.37 5.31 6.68
CA ARG A 39 3.63 4.06 6.63
C ARG A 39 4.19 3.11 5.59
N ILE A 40 4.01 1.81 5.87
CA ILE A 40 4.15 0.76 4.88
C ILE A 40 2.91 -0.13 4.86
N PHE A 41 2.68 -0.79 3.74
CA PHE A 41 1.66 -1.81 3.61
C PHE A 41 2.14 -2.91 2.66
N VAL A 42 1.93 -4.18 3.04
CA VAL A 42 2.22 -5.31 2.17
C VAL A 42 0.90 -5.86 1.66
N THR A 43 0.75 -5.97 0.34
CA THR A 43 -0.37 -6.72 -0.22
C THR A 43 -0.07 -8.22 -0.13
N ASP A 44 -1.06 -8.96 0.30
CA ASP A 44 -0.93 -10.39 0.52
C ASP A 44 -2.24 -11.14 0.21
N PHE A 45 -2.10 -12.43 -0.08
CA PHE A 45 -3.22 -13.34 -0.26
C PHE A 45 -2.91 -14.75 0.24
N ILE A 46 -3.95 -15.50 0.61
CA ILE A 46 -3.85 -16.93 0.93
C ILE A 46 -4.17 -17.76 -0.31
N THR A 47 -3.28 -18.68 -0.68
CA THR A 47 -3.49 -19.60 -1.81
C THR A 47 -4.54 -20.67 -1.48
N SER A 48 -4.97 -21.43 -2.49
CA SER A 48 -5.83 -22.61 -2.28
C SER A 48 -5.19 -23.70 -1.42
N GLU A 49 -3.87 -23.66 -1.24
CA GLU A 49 -3.10 -24.59 -0.40
C GLU A 49 -2.98 -24.10 1.05
N GLY A 50 -3.46 -22.88 1.35
CA GLY A 50 -3.39 -22.27 2.68
C GLY A 50 -2.11 -21.46 2.92
N ASP A 51 -1.23 -21.35 1.92
CA ASP A 51 0.00 -20.57 2.03
C ASP A 51 -0.26 -19.07 1.89
N ARG A 52 0.36 -18.25 2.73
CA ARG A 52 0.41 -16.79 2.54
C ARG A 52 1.44 -16.42 1.48
N ARG A 53 1.03 -15.58 0.54
CA ARG A 53 1.89 -14.99 -0.50
C ARG A 53 1.88 -13.48 -0.36
N TYR A 54 3.06 -12.89 -0.42
CA TYR A 54 3.26 -11.44 -0.45
C TYR A 54 3.45 -11.04 -1.91
N GLU A 55 2.71 -10.01 -2.36
CA GLU A 55 2.69 -9.58 -3.76
C GLU A 55 3.46 -8.25 -3.88
N ASN A 56 2.89 -7.14 -3.43
CA ASN A 56 3.52 -5.81 -3.54
C ASN A 56 3.81 -5.20 -2.17
N LEU A 57 4.76 -4.29 -2.15
CA LEU A 57 5.13 -3.50 -0.98
C LEU A 57 4.90 -2.02 -1.27
N TRP A 58 4.12 -1.38 -0.43
CA TRP A 58 3.77 0.02 -0.54
C TRP A 58 4.45 0.83 0.56
N PHE A 59 4.99 1.99 0.19
CA PHE A 59 5.45 3.00 1.12
C PHE A 59 4.64 4.29 0.93
N PHE A 60 4.29 4.96 2.02
CA PHE A 60 3.51 6.20 1.99
C PHE A 60 4.21 7.34 2.73
N GLN A 61 4.00 8.55 2.24
CA GLN A 61 4.40 9.79 2.90
C GLN A 61 3.43 10.89 2.50
N GLY A 62 2.57 11.34 3.39
CA GLY A 62 1.56 12.35 3.04
C GLY A 62 0.72 11.94 1.83
N ASP A 63 0.71 12.74 0.76
CA ASP A 63 0.01 12.46 -0.51
C ASP A 63 0.82 11.57 -1.48
N LEU A 64 2.02 11.14 -1.11
CA LEU A 64 2.85 10.26 -1.92
C LEU A 64 2.59 8.78 -1.58
N ALA A 65 2.62 7.94 -2.62
CA ALA A 65 2.74 6.50 -2.48
C ALA A 65 3.76 5.95 -3.49
N PHE A 66 4.45 4.89 -3.07
CA PHE A 66 5.47 4.21 -3.86
C PHE A 66 5.21 2.71 -3.78
N GLU A 67 5.19 2.03 -4.92
CA GLU A 67 4.97 0.60 -5.01
C GLU A 67 6.23 -0.11 -5.49
N ALA A 68 6.67 -1.11 -4.72
CA ALA A 68 7.56 -2.15 -5.19
C ALA A 68 6.72 -3.35 -5.62
N HIS A 69 6.51 -3.49 -6.93
CA HIS A 69 5.70 -4.56 -7.51
C HIS A 69 6.44 -5.90 -7.48
N ASP A 70 5.73 -6.97 -7.13
CA ASP A 70 6.30 -8.32 -6.97
C ASP A 70 7.62 -8.33 -6.18
N PHE A 71 7.65 -7.59 -5.06
CA PHE A 71 8.89 -7.23 -4.36
C PHE A 71 9.68 -8.45 -3.86
N VAL A 72 9.05 -9.62 -3.77
CA VAL A 72 9.71 -10.86 -3.38
C VAL A 72 10.77 -11.27 -4.40
N VAL A 73 10.51 -11.08 -5.69
CA VAL A 73 11.37 -11.56 -6.78
C VAL A 73 11.91 -10.45 -7.68
N GLU A 74 11.24 -9.29 -7.74
CA GLU A 74 11.61 -8.19 -8.63
C GLU A 74 12.01 -6.92 -7.87
N ASP A 75 12.80 -6.09 -8.54
CA ASP A 75 13.22 -4.77 -8.07
C ASP A 75 12.56 -3.67 -8.95
N GLU A 76 11.28 -3.85 -9.28
CA GLU A 76 10.48 -2.82 -9.94
C GLU A 76 9.94 -1.87 -8.89
N ILE A 77 10.32 -0.59 -8.99
CA ILE A 77 9.90 0.46 -8.08
C ILE A 77 9.27 1.60 -8.87
N ASP A 78 8.06 1.97 -8.47
CA ASP A 78 7.40 3.17 -8.95
C ASP A 78 6.92 4.04 -7.77
N GLY A 79 6.37 5.20 -8.10
CA GLY A 79 5.70 6.04 -7.14
C GLY A 79 5.34 7.40 -7.70
N GLY A 80 4.49 8.10 -6.97
CA GLY A 80 3.99 9.39 -7.39
C GLY A 80 3.06 10.02 -6.36
N GLU A 81 2.54 11.19 -6.73
CA GLU A 81 1.54 11.90 -5.96
C GLU A 81 0.14 11.34 -6.24
N PHE A 82 -0.62 11.15 -5.17
CA PHE A 82 -2.03 10.82 -5.16
C PHE A 82 -2.78 11.94 -4.41
N PRO A 83 -2.85 13.16 -4.97
CA PRO A 83 -3.43 14.30 -4.25
C PRO A 83 -4.95 14.20 -4.12
N TYR A 84 -5.59 13.35 -4.93
CA TYR A 84 -7.02 13.08 -4.89
C TYR A 84 -7.33 11.64 -5.30
N ILE A 85 -8.50 11.13 -4.92
CA ILE A 85 -9.03 9.84 -5.35
C ILE A 85 -10.37 10.09 -6.03
N GLU A 86 -10.48 9.72 -7.31
CA GLU A 86 -11.69 9.89 -8.13
C GLU A 86 -12.75 8.86 -7.75
N ILE A 87 -12.31 7.61 -7.70
CA ILE A 87 -13.13 6.46 -7.39
C ILE A 87 -12.29 5.44 -6.62
N TRP A 88 -12.95 4.74 -5.71
CA TRP A 88 -12.40 3.58 -5.05
C TRP A 88 -13.51 2.53 -4.92
N THR A 89 -13.13 1.27 -4.99
CA THR A 89 -14.02 0.13 -4.80
C THR A 89 -13.40 -0.77 -3.76
N VAL A 90 -14.20 -1.16 -2.77
CA VAL A 90 -13.80 -2.14 -1.76
C VAL A 90 -14.65 -3.39 -1.91
N SER A 91 -14.00 -4.54 -1.81
CA SER A 91 -14.65 -5.85 -1.71
C SER A 91 -14.09 -6.64 -0.55
N SER A 92 -14.95 -7.38 0.13
CA SER A 92 -14.57 -8.23 1.25
C SER A 92 -15.20 -9.62 1.17
N VAL A 93 -14.53 -10.58 1.80
CA VAL A 93 -15.04 -11.92 2.10
C VAL A 93 -14.78 -12.16 3.58
N ASP A 94 -15.82 -12.54 4.33
CA ASP A 94 -15.73 -12.86 5.77
C ASP A 94 -15.01 -11.78 6.61
N TYR A 95 -15.19 -10.51 6.24
CA TYR A 95 -14.68 -9.35 6.96
C TYR A 95 -15.77 -8.29 7.10
N ASP A 96 -16.05 -7.90 8.34
CA ASP A 96 -17.15 -7.01 8.73
C ASP A 96 -16.73 -5.54 8.89
N PHE A 97 -15.46 -5.22 8.57
CA PHE A 97 -14.84 -3.91 8.77
C PHE A 97 -14.68 -3.50 10.23
N VAL A 98 -14.67 -4.46 11.16
CA VAL A 98 -14.41 -4.22 12.59
C VAL A 98 -13.10 -4.87 13.03
N GLU A 99 -13.03 -6.20 12.94
CA GLU A 99 -11.90 -7.00 13.39
C GLU A 99 -11.72 -8.20 12.48
N ALA A 100 -10.47 -8.46 12.07
CA ALA A 100 -10.19 -9.54 11.14
C ALA A 100 -10.16 -10.90 11.83
N THR A 101 -10.60 -11.92 11.10
CA THR A 101 -10.42 -13.34 11.42
C THR A 101 -9.46 -13.97 10.41
N ASP A 102 -9.02 -15.20 10.64
CA ASP A 102 -8.13 -15.92 9.70
C ASP A 102 -8.75 -16.08 8.29
N ASP A 103 -10.08 -16.12 8.21
CA ASP A 103 -10.84 -16.25 6.95
C ASP A 103 -11.08 -14.90 6.25
N SER A 104 -10.85 -13.78 6.93
CA SER A 104 -11.08 -12.45 6.38
C SER A 104 -10.23 -12.16 5.16
N ARG A 105 -10.85 -11.63 4.12
CA ARG A 105 -10.20 -11.09 2.91
C ARG A 105 -10.75 -9.70 2.64
N LEU A 106 -9.85 -8.80 2.26
CA LEU A 106 -10.20 -7.43 1.91
C LEU A 106 -9.37 -7.00 0.71
N SER A 107 -10.00 -6.31 -0.23
CA SER A 107 -9.30 -5.62 -1.31
C SER A 107 -9.87 -4.24 -1.55
N VAL A 108 -9.01 -3.34 -2.03
CA VAL A 108 -9.38 -2.01 -2.50
C VAL A 108 -8.69 -1.74 -3.83
N ASP A 109 -9.47 -1.25 -4.78
CA ASP A 109 -8.99 -0.65 -6.02
C ASP A 109 -9.29 0.86 -5.96
N PHE A 110 -8.37 1.70 -6.41
CA PHE A 110 -8.56 3.15 -6.43
C PHE A 110 -7.94 3.81 -7.66
N VAL A 111 -8.47 4.96 -8.06
CA VAL A 111 -8.02 5.74 -9.23
C VAL A 111 -7.76 7.20 -8.83
N SER A 112 -6.65 7.74 -9.30
CA SER A 112 -6.21 9.13 -9.16
C SER A 112 -5.69 9.63 -10.51
N GLY A 113 -6.56 10.24 -11.32
CA GLY A 113 -6.20 10.67 -12.67
C GLY A 113 -5.81 9.49 -13.56
N PRO A 114 -4.61 9.50 -14.19
CA PRO A 114 -4.15 8.40 -15.03
C PRO A 114 -3.60 7.21 -14.24
N ILE A 115 -3.48 7.33 -12.91
CA ILE A 115 -2.85 6.31 -12.06
C ILE A 115 -3.96 5.54 -11.33
N SER A 116 -3.80 4.22 -11.25
CA SER A 116 -4.63 3.35 -10.43
C SER A 116 -3.75 2.53 -9.51
N GLY A 117 -4.25 2.23 -8.31
CA GLY A 117 -3.60 1.29 -7.40
C GLY A 117 -4.59 0.22 -6.92
N ALA A 118 -4.04 -0.93 -6.54
CA ALA A 118 -4.80 -2.04 -6.01
C ALA A 118 -4.06 -2.65 -4.81
N MET A 119 -4.80 -2.94 -3.74
CA MET A 119 -4.27 -3.54 -2.52
C MET A 119 -5.18 -4.66 -2.05
N LYS A 120 -4.56 -5.76 -1.60
CA LYS A 120 -5.22 -6.95 -1.06
C LYS A 120 -4.65 -7.27 0.32
N ALA A 121 -5.49 -7.81 1.18
CA ALA A 121 -5.09 -8.24 2.51
C ALA A 121 -5.81 -9.52 2.90
N SER A 122 -5.12 -10.37 3.66
CA SER A 122 -5.72 -11.56 4.28
C SER A 122 -5.46 -11.66 5.78
N GLY A 123 -6.42 -12.23 6.51
CA GLY A 123 -6.31 -12.41 7.95
C GLY A 123 -6.19 -11.06 8.67
N SER A 124 -5.36 -11.02 9.72
CA SER A 124 -5.06 -9.80 10.49
C SER A 124 -4.64 -8.58 9.66
N ASN A 125 -4.06 -8.78 8.47
CA ASN A 125 -3.67 -7.66 7.60
C ASN A 125 -4.89 -6.88 7.04
N CYS A 126 -6.09 -7.47 7.06
CA CYS A 126 -7.32 -6.76 6.67
C CYS A 126 -7.58 -5.53 7.54
N ASP A 127 -7.24 -5.57 8.83
CA ASP A 127 -7.36 -4.42 9.71
C ASP A 127 -6.40 -3.31 9.31
N ALA A 128 -5.15 -3.65 8.96
CA ALA A 128 -4.17 -2.68 8.45
C ALA A 128 -4.66 -2.03 7.15
N LEU A 129 -5.21 -2.81 6.22
CA LEU A 129 -5.77 -2.27 4.97
C LEU A 129 -7.01 -1.41 5.23
N ARG A 130 -7.90 -1.80 6.16
CA ARG A 130 -9.04 -0.97 6.57
C ARG A 130 -8.57 0.38 7.13
N TYR A 131 -7.54 0.39 7.98
CA TYR A 131 -6.96 1.63 8.48
C TYR A 131 -6.42 2.50 7.34
N LEU A 132 -5.65 1.91 6.43
CA LEU A 132 -5.12 2.60 5.25
C LEU A 132 -6.24 3.19 4.37
N ILE A 133 -7.34 2.44 4.15
CA ILE A 133 -8.50 2.94 3.43
C ILE A 133 -9.09 4.17 4.14
N SER A 134 -9.34 4.07 5.45
CA SER A 134 -9.98 5.14 6.22
C SER A 134 -9.12 6.39 6.38
N ASP A 135 -7.80 6.22 6.45
CA ASP A 135 -6.86 7.29 6.81
C ASP A 135 -6.12 7.87 5.61
N TRP A 136 -5.88 7.06 4.57
CA TRP A 136 -5.18 7.51 3.37
C TRP A 136 -6.10 7.64 2.15
N ILE A 137 -6.92 6.64 1.83
CA ILE A 137 -7.75 6.68 0.61
C ILE A 137 -8.96 7.62 0.78
N VAL A 138 -9.81 7.38 1.78
CA VAL A 138 -11.08 8.11 1.99
C VAL A 138 -10.88 9.63 2.14
N PRO A 139 -9.87 10.13 2.89
CA PRO A 139 -9.67 11.57 3.03
C PRO A 139 -9.26 12.30 1.75
N ARG A 140 -8.96 11.55 0.68
CA ARG A 140 -8.59 12.07 -0.65
C ARG A 140 -9.75 12.02 -1.64
N VAL A 141 -10.86 11.40 -1.28
CA VAL A 141 -12.06 11.31 -2.13
C VAL A 141 -12.70 12.68 -2.28
N GLY A 142 -12.97 13.08 -3.52
CA GLY A 142 -13.63 14.36 -3.82
C GLY A 142 -12.73 15.58 -3.62
N ARG A 143 -11.43 15.41 -3.35
CA ARG A 143 -10.45 16.47 -3.58
C ARG A 143 -10.41 16.77 -5.08
N VAL A 144 -10.44 18.03 -5.44
CA VAL A 144 -10.36 18.42 -6.85
C VAL A 144 -8.89 18.52 -7.22
N ALA A 145 -8.50 17.95 -8.36
CA ALA A 145 -7.19 18.24 -8.95
C ALA A 145 -6.99 19.77 -9.00
N ALA A 146 -5.86 20.28 -8.51
CA ALA A 146 -5.54 21.68 -8.72
C ALA A 146 -5.60 21.94 -10.24
N PRO A 147 -6.33 22.98 -10.71
CA PRO A 147 -6.39 23.26 -12.13
C PRO A 147 -4.96 23.44 -12.64
N THR A 148 -4.56 22.64 -13.63
CA THR A 148 -3.32 22.86 -14.37
C THR A 148 -3.43 24.24 -14.97
N ILE A 149 -2.69 25.21 -14.42
CA ILE A 149 -2.54 26.51 -15.05
C ILE A 149 -1.74 26.24 -16.31
N GLU A 150 -2.43 26.07 -17.44
CA GLU A 150 -1.79 26.14 -18.74
C GLU A 150 -1.23 27.55 -18.86
N ASP A 151 0.09 27.65 -18.69
CA ASP A 151 0.83 28.87 -18.91
C ASP A 151 0.74 29.19 -20.41
N SER A 152 -0.29 29.95 -20.76
CA SER A 152 -0.53 30.49 -22.10
C SER A 152 0.42 31.65 -22.37
N THR A 153 1.72 31.43 -22.19
CA THR A 153 2.76 32.28 -22.77
C THR A 153 2.99 31.86 -24.22
N LYS A 154 2.43 32.70 -25.08
CA LYS A 154 2.67 32.87 -26.51
C LYS A 154 4.15 32.87 -26.89
#